data_AF-A0A226F4H0-F1
#
_entry.id   AF-A0A226F4H0-F1
#
_cell.length_a   1.000
_cell.length_b   1.000
_cell.length_c   1.000
_cell.angle_alpha   90.00
_cell.angle_beta   90.00
_cell.angle_gamma   90.00
#
_symmetry.space_group_name_H-M   'P 1'
#
loop_
_entity.id
_entity.type
_entity.pdbx_description
1 polymer ?
#
loop_
_entity_poly.entity_id
_entity_poly.type
_entity_poly.pdbx_seq_one_letter_code
_entity_poly.pdbx_strand_id
1 'polypeptide(L)'
;MRKSYLVRRCDADDESGQHDEGGSSSWEKESSKPLLNLFKGVQPKRTTNSISSSMEDRLRDKMRGCLVGSLVGDCIGTLFECDYTVSYSILGDLYLSLTNLSEDEKLMDLHGIDFSVGPKLAQQMLERKRASIVPIIQSDENGDSDHHNNTAKGPIIQAVVPPKRHSSFERRRESFSRPIEKFSDDTVMIRSVVRSLIRMRGLDQRDMATQLTDDYFLNLSRKYGSLCDGAFSREIFTQIRNSGYSDPVAPARKSVGNIGAQGNEGATRVAPVALFGWNLDFNNVAEMATKLTKITNYHKSAVIGAACQALSVHKAFNWDLNPDGNTMPTVTRGRLGSRLTPTMKRKIPKQENIPMNAHSEMDFDYREFCQQLIEEISHVESKNASFFENFKSLMSSHREIAEIGESAYIAKINTIVEFMDRSDAPSRAEVVEKLGNAVKAIDSVPTALFSFLMSATKAKFTELPVHIKSPVLKSIFYAISLGGDSDTTASMAGAISGAYWGYNSIPQEILRVCEGANDAKNLADELFNHCHNNSNN
;
A
#
# COMPACT_ATOMS: atom_id res chain seq x y z
N MET A 1 -17.54 22.96 34.82
CA MET A 1 -16.56 22.32 35.73
C MET A 1 -15.32 21.95 34.92
N ARG A 2 -14.33 22.83 34.89
CA ARG A 2 -12.98 22.60 34.34
C ARG A 2 -12.07 22.27 35.53
N LYS A 3 -11.24 21.23 35.44
CA LYS A 3 -10.12 21.03 36.37
C LYS A 3 -8.81 21.12 35.61
N SER A 4 -8.11 22.21 35.89
CA SER A 4 -6.73 22.53 35.56
C SER A 4 -5.76 21.69 36.39
N TYR A 5 -4.76 21.08 35.75
CA TYR A 5 -3.56 20.61 36.44
C TYR A 5 -2.39 21.55 36.10
N LEU A 6 -1.96 22.29 37.12
CA LEU A 6 -0.76 23.11 37.15
C LEU A 6 0.47 22.21 37.28
N VAL A 7 1.43 22.37 36.39
CA VAL A 7 2.80 21.84 36.52
C VAL A 7 3.58 22.78 37.44
N ARG A 8 4.08 22.26 38.57
CA ARG A 8 5.01 22.98 39.45
C ARG A 8 6.43 22.88 38.89
N ARG A 9 7.08 24.04 38.75
CA ARG A 9 8.53 24.21 38.65
C ARG A 9 9.18 23.92 40.02
N CYS A 10 10.30 23.23 40.02
CA CYS A 10 11.27 23.26 41.12
C CYS A 10 12.66 23.58 40.52
N ASP A 11 13.10 24.81 40.73
CA ASP A 11 14.52 25.19 40.91
C ASP A 11 14.82 24.95 42.42
N ALA A 12 16.00 24.69 42.97
CA ALA A 12 17.40 24.61 42.58
C ALA A 12 18.12 23.82 43.72
N ASP A 13 19.35 23.35 43.51
CA ASP A 13 20.52 23.70 44.34
C ASP A 13 21.67 22.67 44.23
N ASP A 14 22.86 23.27 44.14
CA ASP A 14 24.19 22.69 44.04
C ASP A 14 24.55 21.79 45.23
N GLU A 15 25.31 20.71 44.97
CA GLU A 15 26.37 20.30 45.87
C GLU A 15 27.45 19.48 45.15
N SER A 16 28.69 19.87 45.42
CA SER A 16 29.95 19.39 44.87
C SER A 16 30.38 18.01 45.39
N GLY A 17 30.94 17.17 44.51
CA GLY A 17 31.68 15.96 44.90
C GLY A 17 32.58 15.47 43.77
N GLN A 18 33.90 15.49 44.00
CA GLN A 18 34.98 15.02 43.11
C GLN A 18 35.09 13.47 43.07
N HIS A 19 35.88 12.98 42.10
CA HIS A 19 36.35 11.60 41.81
C HIS A 19 35.54 10.84 40.73
N ASP A 20 36.09 10.22 39.69
CA ASP A 20 37.47 9.94 39.28
C ASP A 20 37.57 9.89 37.73
N GLU A 21 38.72 10.28 37.19
CA GLU A 21 39.04 10.29 35.77
C GLU A 21 39.32 8.88 35.23
N GLY A 22 38.60 8.49 34.17
CA GLY A 22 38.80 7.22 33.47
C GLY A 22 38.27 7.26 32.03
N GLY A 23 39.09 7.80 31.11
CA GLY A 23 39.13 7.43 29.69
C GLY A 23 37.87 7.61 28.84
N SER A 24 37.49 8.84 28.51
CA SER A 24 36.48 9.11 27.48
C SER A 24 37.05 8.93 26.06
N SER A 25 36.51 7.98 25.31
CA SER A 25 36.70 7.88 23.86
C SER A 25 36.00 9.04 23.12
N SER A 26 36.64 9.51 22.05
CA SER A 26 36.35 10.75 21.31
C SER A 26 35.07 10.71 20.44
N TRP A 27 33.89 10.42 21.01
CA TRP A 27 32.61 10.42 20.26
C TRP A 27 31.44 11.18 20.93
N GLU A 28 31.67 11.98 21.96
CA GLU A 28 30.59 12.60 22.75
C GLU A 28 30.43 14.14 22.65
N LYS A 29 30.89 14.80 21.58
CA LYS A 29 30.76 16.27 21.44
C LYS A 29 30.10 16.79 20.17
N GLU A 30 29.10 16.08 19.63
CA GLU A 30 28.31 16.60 18.50
C GLU A 30 26.77 16.48 18.62
N SER A 31 26.22 16.27 19.81
CA SER A 31 24.76 16.04 20.02
C SER A 31 24.03 17.15 20.79
N SER A 32 24.50 18.40 20.73
CA SER A 32 23.83 19.53 21.39
C SER A 32 23.82 20.82 20.55
N LYS A 33 23.43 20.70 19.28
CA LYS A 33 22.89 21.83 18.49
C LYS A 33 21.42 21.55 18.20
N PRO A 34 20.51 22.54 18.29
CA PRO A 34 19.12 22.34 17.90
C PRO A 34 19.07 21.93 16.43
N LEU A 35 18.63 20.70 16.15
CA LEU A 35 18.41 20.15 14.81
C LEU A 35 17.18 20.80 14.14
N LEU A 36 17.19 22.13 14.01
CA LEU A 36 16.08 22.87 13.39
C LEU A 36 16.25 23.07 11.87
N ASN A 37 17.26 22.49 11.23
CA ASN A 37 17.65 22.92 9.87
C ASN A 37 18.13 21.84 8.88
N LEU A 38 18.00 20.52 9.13
CA LEU A 38 18.47 19.55 8.12
C LEU A 38 17.48 19.20 7.00
N PHE A 39 16.18 19.55 7.10
CA PHE A 39 15.19 19.30 6.03
C PHE A 39 14.20 20.44 5.73
N LYS A 40 14.50 21.67 6.15
CA LYS A 40 13.82 22.86 5.56
C LYS A 40 14.18 23.08 4.07
N GLY A 41 15.08 22.27 3.50
CA GLY A 41 15.71 22.51 2.20
C GLY A 41 15.32 21.60 1.03
N VAL A 42 14.53 20.53 1.22
CA VAL A 42 14.01 19.73 0.09
C VAL A 42 12.57 20.12 -0.14
N GLN A 43 12.40 21.34 -0.65
CA GLN A 43 11.11 21.82 -1.12
C GLN A 43 10.97 21.47 -2.62
N PRO A 44 9.77 21.12 -3.10
CA PRO A 44 9.50 21.00 -4.53
C PRO A 44 10.01 22.24 -5.28
N LYS A 45 10.75 22.04 -6.38
CA LYS A 45 11.27 23.17 -7.17
C LYS A 45 10.09 23.98 -7.73
N ARG A 46 10.16 25.31 -7.56
CA ARG A 46 9.23 26.27 -8.17
C ARG A 46 9.12 26.01 -9.67
N THR A 47 7.94 25.65 -10.15
CA THR A 47 7.60 25.75 -11.56
C THR A 47 7.20 27.20 -11.83
N THR A 48 8.10 27.99 -12.42
CA THR A 48 7.86 29.41 -12.77
C THR A 48 6.92 29.61 -13.96
N ASN A 49 6.37 28.52 -14.52
CA ASN A 49 5.41 28.57 -15.61
C ASN A 49 4.03 28.23 -15.06
N SER A 50 3.06 29.13 -15.26
CA SER A 50 1.66 28.89 -14.92
C SER A 50 1.20 27.58 -15.57
N ILE A 51 0.90 26.58 -14.75
CA ILE A 51 0.31 25.32 -15.21
C ILE A 51 -1.06 25.65 -15.80
N SER A 52 -1.43 25.04 -16.94
CA SER A 52 -2.77 25.28 -17.50
C SER A 52 -3.84 24.69 -16.56
N SER A 53 -5.04 25.29 -16.53
CA SER A 53 -6.15 24.76 -15.71
C SER A 53 -6.44 23.28 -16.02
N SER A 54 -6.32 22.89 -17.29
CA SER A 54 -6.43 21.50 -17.73
C SER A 54 -5.40 20.55 -17.10
N MET A 55 -4.16 21.02 -16.91
CA MET A 55 -3.11 20.21 -16.30
C MET A 55 -3.29 20.15 -14.78
N GLU A 56 -3.77 21.23 -14.14
CA GLU A 56 -4.14 21.23 -12.73
C GLU A 56 -5.27 20.23 -12.43
N ASP A 57 -6.31 20.21 -13.26
CA ASP A 57 -7.42 19.25 -13.13
C ASP A 57 -6.92 17.81 -13.25
N ARG A 58 -6.00 17.55 -14.20
CA ARG A 58 -5.39 16.24 -14.38
C ARG A 58 -4.51 15.81 -13.20
N LEU A 59 -3.66 16.71 -12.70
CA LEU A 59 -2.83 16.47 -11.52
C LEU A 59 -3.71 16.14 -10.30
N ARG A 60 -4.77 16.92 -10.09
CA ARG A 60 -5.73 16.69 -9.00
C ARG A 60 -6.46 15.36 -9.15
N ASP A 61 -6.91 15.02 -10.35
CA ASP A 61 -7.56 13.75 -10.65
C ASP A 61 -6.64 12.56 -10.36
N LYS A 62 -5.37 12.64 -10.77
CA LYS A 62 -4.36 11.62 -10.46
C LYS A 62 -4.03 11.49 -8.97
N MET A 63 -3.92 12.61 -8.25
CA MET A 63 -3.67 12.59 -6.80
C MET A 63 -4.84 11.94 -6.05
N ARG A 64 -6.08 12.33 -6.41
CA ARG A 64 -7.30 11.69 -5.89
C ARG A 64 -7.33 10.21 -6.24
N GLY A 65 -7.02 9.86 -7.49
CA GLY A 65 -7.00 8.49 -7.96
C GLY A 65 -6.05 7.62 -7.15
N CYS A 66 -4.85 8.11 -6.86
CA CYS A 66 -3.87 7.40 -6.06
C CYS A 66 -4.37 7.11 -4.63
N LEU A 67 -4.82 8.13 -3.88
CA LEU A 67 -5.22 7.90 -2.48
C LEU A 67 -6.54 7.11 -2.39
N VAL A 68 -7.49 7.38 -3.28
CA VAL A 68 -8.78 6.68 -3.31
C VAL A 68 -8.61 5.25 -3.84
N GLY A 69 -7.75 5.04 -4.84
CA GLY A 69 -7.43 3.70 -5.34
C GLY A 69 -6.78 2.83 -4.27
N SER A 70 -5.88 3.40 -3.46
CA SER A 70 -5.29 2.73 -2.30
C SER A 70 -6.37 2.32 -1.28
N LEU A 71 -7.26 3.24 -0.93
CA LEU A 71 -8.39 2.97 -0.03
C LEU A 71 -9.31 1.87 -0.56
N VAL A 72 -9.68 1.92 -1.84
CA VAL A 72 -10.55 0.90 -2.45
C VAL A 72 -9.88 -0.47 -2.43
N GLY A 73 -8.58 -0.51 -2.70
CA GLY A 73 -7.79 -1.73 -2.59
C GLY A 73 -7.80 -2.32 -1.19
N ASP A 74 -7.57 -1.47 -0.18
CA ASP A 74 -7.64 -1.83 1.24
C ASP A 74 -9.05 -2.37 1.61
N CYS A 75 -10.10 -1.55 1.48
CA CYS A 75 -11.48 -1.93 1.85
C CYS A 75 -11.95 -3.25 1.22
N ILE A 76 -11.71 -3.44 -0.07
CA ILE A 76 -12.16 -4.66 -0.77
C ILE A 76 -11.22 -5.83 -0.45
N GLY A 77 -9.92 -5.60 -0.39
CA GLY A 77 -8.93 -6.64 -0.09
C GLY A 77 -9.11 -7.22 1.31
N THR A 78 -9.53 -6.41 2.30
CA THR A 78 -9.76 -6.87 3.68
C THR A 78 -10.78 -8.02 3.76
N LEU A 79 -11.70 -8.12 2.79
CA LEU A 79 -12.69 -9.21 2.70
C LEU A 79 -12.08 -10.58 2.39
N PHE A 80 -10.88 -10.58 1.80
CA PHE A 80 -10.18 -11.76 1.29
C PHE A 80 -8.80 -11.94 1.92
N GLU A 81 -8.50 -11.20 2.98
CA GLU A 81 -7.24 -11.32 3.69
C GLU A 81 -7.07 -12.75 4.21
N CYS A 82 -5.87 -13.32 4.03
CA CYS A 82 -5.53 -14.71 4.38
C CYS A 82 -6.23 -15.81 3.53
N ASP A 83 -7.01 -15.48 2.51
CA ASP A 83 -7.45 -16.47 1.52
C ASP A 83 -6.27 -16.85 0.60
N TYR A 84 -6.05 -18.14 0.32
CA TYR A 84 -4.91 -18.57 -0.51
C TYR A 84 -4.95 -18.03 -1.96
N THR A 85 -6.09 -18.17 -2.63
CA THR A 85 -6.40 -17.56 -3.93
C THR A 85 -7.91 -17.33 -4.01
N VAL A 86 -8.34 -16.27 -4.70
CA VAL A 86 -9.76 -15.92 -4.82
C VAL A 86 -10.22 -16.14 -6.26
N SER A 87 -11.31 -16.88 -6.49
CA SER A 87 -11.77 -17.13 -7.86
C SER A 87 -12.36 -15.88 -8.51
N TYR A 88 -12.19 -15.75 -9.82
CA TYR A 88 -12.79 -14.64 -10.56
C TYR A 88 -14.32 -14.65 -10.54
N SER A 89 -14.95 -15.82 -10.37
CA SER A 89 -16.40 -15.90 -10.17
C SER A 89 -16.84 -15.21 -8.89
N ILE A 90 -16.16 -15.44 -7.77
CA ILE A 90 -16.45 -14.80 -6.49
C ILE A 90 -16.25 -13.29 -6.61
N LEU A 91 -15.16 -12.86 -7.23
CA LEU A 91 -14.88 -11.44 -7.47
C LEU A 91 -15.92 -10.79 -8.40
N GLY A 92 -16.41 -11.51 -9.40
CA GLY A 92 -17.47 -11.04 -10.29
C GLY A 92 -18.82 -10.91 -9.58
N ASP A 93 -19.19 -11.89 -8.78
CA ASP A 93 -20.40 -11.84 -7.95
C ASP A 93 -20.33 -10.69 -6.95
N LEU A 94 -19.17 -10.49 -6.32
CA LEU A 94 -18.93 -9.33 -5.46
C LEU A 94 -19.13 -8.04 -6.24
N TYR A 95 -18.43 -7.84 -7.37
CA TYR A 95 -18.56 -6.61 -8.15
C TYR A 95 -20.02 -6.34 -8.56
N LEU A 96 -20.74 -7.35 -9.06
CA LEU A 96 -22.16 -7.21 -9.40
C LEU A 96 -23.02 -6.84 -8.18
N SER A 97 -22.71 -7.40 -7.01
CA SER A 97 -23.42 -7.06 -5.77
C SER A 97 -23.18 -5.64 -5.28
N LEU A 98 -21.98 -5.09 -5.54
CA LEU A 98 -21.59 -3.72 -5.21
C LEU A 98 -22.15 -2.70 -6.22
N THR A 99 -22.36 -3.11 -7.49
CA THR A 99 -22.75 -2.19 -8.57
C THR A 99 -24.23 -2.21 -8.98
N ASN A 100 -24.96 -3.32 -8.80
CA ASN A 100 -26.37 -3.45 -9.21
C ASN A 100 -27.40 -2.95 -8.17
N LEU A 101 -27.16 -1.79 -7.55
CA LEU A 101 -28.14 -1.18 -6.64
C LEU A 101 -29.25 -0.46 -7.41
N SER A 102 -30.50 -0.67 -6.99
CA SER A 102 -31.67 -0.01 -7.59
C SER A 102 -31.74 1.48 -7.21
N GLU A 103 -32.35 2.32 -8.06
CA GLU A 103 -32.52 3.78 -7.81
C GLU A 103 -33.19 4.09 -6.45
N ASP A 104 -34.07 3.21 -5.97
CA ASP A 104 -34.79 3.39 -4.70
C ASP A 104 -33.90 3.19 -3.46
N GLU A 105 -32.81 2.44 -3.58
CA GLU A 105 -31.80 2.28 -2.50
C GLU A 105 -30.85 3.50 -2.43
N LYS A 106 -30.88 4.41 -3.42
CA LYS A 106 -29.99 5.58 -3.51
C LYS A 106 -30.44 6.78 -2.65
N LEU A 107 -31.65 6.74 -2.09
CA LEU A 107 -32.31 7.88 -1.44
C LEU A 107 -32.31 7.86 0.10
N MET A 108 -31.79 6.82 0.75
CA MET A 108 -31.96 6.63 2.21
C MET A 108 -30.82 7.11 3.13
N ASP A 109 -29.76 7.74 2.63
CA ASP A 109 -28.55 7.98 3.44
C ASP A 109 -28.38 9.42 4.01
N LEU A 110 -29.48 10.13 4.25
CA LEU A 110 -29.43 11.52 4.75
C LEU A 110 -29.82 11.75 6.22
N HIS A 111 -30.23 10.73 6.97
CA HIS A 111 -30.54 10.91 8.39
C HIS A 111 -30.04 9.72 9.21
N GLY A 112 -28.96 9.97 9.95
CA GLY A 112 -28.16 8.94 10.62
C GLY A 112 -28.92 8.08 11.63
N ILE A 113 -28.42 6.86 11.81
CA ILE A 113 -28.61 5.96 12.95
C ILE A 113 -27.58 4.80 12.87
N ASP A 114 -26.98 4.52 14.04
CA ASP A 114 -26.37 3.28 14.60
C ASP A 114 -25.65 2.23 13.71
N PHE A 115 -24.37 1.98 14.01
CA PHE A 115 -23.38 1.19 13.24
C PHE A 115 -23.09 -0.22 13.81
N SER A 116 -24.03 -0.83 14.54
CA SER A 116 -23.76 -2.07 15.30
C SER A 116 -24.09 -3.40 14.59
N VAL A 117 -24.41 -3.41 13.28
CA VAL A 117 -24.79 -4.67 12.59
C VAL A 117 -24.00 -4.87 11.28
N GLY A 118 -23.04 -5.81 11.32
CA GLY A 118 -22.22 -6.26 10.17
C GLY A 118 -22.88 -7.34 9.29
N PRO A 119 -22.20 -7.79 8.21
CA PRO A 119 -22.81 -8.31 6.98
C PRO A 119 -23.21 -9.79 7.04
N LYS A 120 -24.52 -10.05 7.17
CA LYS A 120 -25.07 -11.41 7.01
C LYS A 120 -24.80 -12.04 5.64
N LEU A 121 -24.55 -11.28 4.56
CA LEU A 121 -24.36 -11.87 3.22
C LEU A 121 -22.92 -12.37 2.99
N ALA A 122 -21.90 -11.57 3.34
CA ALA A 122 -20.51 -12.03 3.35
C ALA A 122 -20.32 -13.16 4.37
N GLN A 123 -20.97 -13.05 5.54
CA GLN A 123 -20.99 -14.12 6.55
C GLN A 123 -21.72 -15.37 6.06
N GLN A 124 -22.85 -15.26 5.34
CA GLN A 124 -23.53 -16.40 4.71
C GLN A 124 -22.70 -17.03 3.58
N MET A 125 -21.94 -16.25 2.84
CA MET A 125 -21.00 -16.74 1.83
C MET A 125 -19.80 -17.45 2.48
N LEU A 126 -19.27 -16.92 3.59
CA LEU A 126 -18.23 -17.56 4.41
C LEU A 126 -18.73 -18.84 5.11
N GLU A 127 -19.97 -18.84 5.60
CA GLU A 127 -20.61 -19.98 6.26
C GLU A 127 -20.89 -21.13 5.27
N ARG A 128 -21.29 -20.82 4.03
CA ARG A 128 -21.37 -21.81 2.94
C ARG A 128 -20.01 -22.40 2.59
N LYS A 129 -18.93 -21.62 2.68
CA LYS A 129 -17.54 -22.05 2.47
C LYS A 129 -17.06 -22.96 3.61
N ARG A 130 -17.34 -22.63 4.87
CA ARG A 130 -17.03 -23.47 6.06
C ARG A 130 -17.77 -24.82 6.04
N ALA A 131 -19.00 -24.85 5.53
CA ALA A 131 -19.76 -26.10 5.36
C ALA A 131 -19.21 -27.05 4.27
N SER A 132 -18.27 -26.58 3.44
CA SER A 132 -17.69 -27.34 2.32
C SER A 132 -16.29 -27.91 2.63
N ILE A 133 -15.73 -27.63 3.81
CA ILE A 133 -14.43 -28.13 4.27
C ILE A 133 -14.70 -29.25 5.28
N VAL A 134 -14.60 -30.50 4.84
CA VAL A 134 -14.49 -31.66 5.75
C VAL A 134 -13.02 -31.76 6.15
N PRO A 135 -12.66 -31.71 7.45
CA PRO A 135 -11.29 -31.98 7.84
C PRO A 135 -11.01 -33.47 7.66
N ILE A 136 -10.03 -33.79 6.79
CA ILE A 136 -9.37 -35.09 6.82
C ILE A 136 -8.49 -35.08 8.08
N ILE A 137 -9.01 -35.59 9.18
CA ILE A 137 -8.19 -35.94 10.34
C ILE A 137 -7.60 -37.31 10.03
N GLN A 138 -6.34 -37.33 9.58
CA GLN A 138 -5.48 -38.50 9.78
C GLN A 138 -5.05 -38.47 11.24
N SER A 139 -5.61 -39.38 12.03
CA SER A 139 -5.10 -39.70 13.36
C SER A 139 -4.21 -40.94 13.23
N ASP A 140 -2.90 -40.72 13.27
CA ASP A 140 -1.93 -41.75 13.63
C ASP A 140 -1.94 -41.90 15.16
N GLU A 141 -2.56 -42.97 15.67
CA GLU A 141 -2.25 -43.49 17.01
C GLU A 141 -2.24 -45.02 16.96
N ASN A 142 -1.03 -45.58 16.88
CA ASN A 142 -0.73 -46.96 17.24
C ASN A 142 -0.55 -47.03 18.76
N GLY A 143 -1.32 -47.85 19.46
CA GLY A 143 -1.15 -48.03 20.91
C GLY A 143 -2.21 -48.92 21.57
N ASP A 144 -2.09 -50.22 21.33
CA ASP A 144 -2.29 -51.35 22.27
C ASP A 144 -3.66 -51.68 22.94
N SER A 145 -4.07 -52.92 22.63
CA SER A 145 -4.67 -54.01 23.42
C SER A 145 -5.95 -53.91 24.30
N ASP A 146 -6.80 -54.90 24.02
CA ASP A 146 -7.61 -55.74 24.91
C ASP A 146 -9.12 -55.45 25.22
N HIS A 147 -9.93 -56.31 24.57
CA HIS A 147 -11.09 -57.07 25.05
C HIS A 147 -12.20 -56.40 25.91
N HIS A 148 -13.41 -56.29 25.35
CA HIS A 148 -14.50 -57.25 25.61
C HIS A 148 -15.80 -56.98 24.81
N ASN A 149 -16.42 -58.07 24.38
CA ASN A 149 -17.74 -58.16 23.76
C ASN A 149 -18.87 -57.62 24.66
N ASN A 150 -19.76 -56.79 24.12
CA ASN A 150 -21.19 -56.95 24.38
C ASN A 150 -22.06 -56.29 23.29
N THR A 151 -22.84 -57.13 22.63
CA THR A 151 -23.81 -56.79 21.59
C THR A 151 -25.08 -56.18 22.18
N ALA A 152 -25.39 -54.92 21.85
CA ALA A 152 -26.74 -54.36 22.01
C ALA A 152 -27.02 -53.20 21.03
N LYS A 153 -27.88 -53.49 20.05
CA LYS A 153 -28.89 -52.61 19.42
C LYS A 153 -28.49 -51.15 19.12
N GLY A 154 -28.05 -50.88 17.88
CA GLY A 154 -28.02 -49.53 17.31
C GLY A 154 -29.42 -49.04 16.92
N PRO A 155 -29.76 -47.75 17.13
CA PRO A 155 -31.01 -47.19 16.65
C PRO A 155 -30.92 -46.82 15.16
N ILE A 156 -32.06 -47.02 14.51
CA ILE A 156 -32.37 -46.80 13.10
C ILE A 156 -32.16 -45.32 12.73
N ILE A 157 -31.29 -45.03 11.77
CA ILE A 157 -31.25 -43.72 11.09
C ILE A 157 -32.42 -43.70 10.10
N GLN A 158 -33.49 -43.01 10.47
CA GLN A 158 -34.58 -42.66 9.55
C GLN A 158 -34.04 -41.74 8.46
N ALA A 159 -34.23 -42.14 7.21
CA ALA A 159 -34.02 -41.29 6.04
C ALA A 159 -34.93 -40.05 6.14
N VAL A 160 -34.32 -38.87 6.33
CA VAL A 160 -35.03 -37.59 6.21
C VAL A 160 -35.17 -37.28 4.72
N VAL A 161 -36.39 -37.48 4.23
CA VAL A 161 -36.86 -37.05 2.91
C VAL A 161 -36.72 -35.53 2.78
N PRO A 162 -36.19 -34.98 1.66
CA PRO A 162 -36.11 -33.53 1.49
C PRO A 162 -37.53 -32.93 1.41
N PRO A 163 -37.82 -31.82 2.11
CA PRO A 163 -39.15 -31.22 2.05
C PRO A 163 -39.40 -30.62 0.66
N LYS A 164 -40.62 -30.86 0.17
CA LYS A 164 -41.13 -30.40 -1.11
C LYS A 164 -41.08 -28.87 -1.24
N ARG A 165 -40.72 -28.40 -2.44
CA ARG A 165 -40.81 -27.01 -2.87
C ARG A 165 -42.23 -26.47 -2.63
N HIS A 166 -42.36 -25.48 -1.75
CA HIS A 166 -43.54 -24.62 -1.70
C HIS A 166 -43.17 -23.23 -2.21
N SER A 167 -43.85 -22.86 -3.28
CA SER A 167 -43.85 -21.57 -3.95
C SER A 167 -44.72 -20.57 -3.19
N SER A 168 -44.11 -19.63 -2.46
CA SER A 168 -44.69 -18.31 -2.12
C SER A 168 -43.75 -17.57 -1.16
N PHE A 169 -42.77 -16.86 -1.70
CA PHE A 169 -42.00 -15.86 -0.95
C PHE A 169 -42.73 -14.52 -1.04
N GLU A 170 -43.68 -14.27 -0.14
CA GLU A 170 -44.11 -12.91 0.18
C GLU A 170 -42.95 -12.22 0.92
N ARG A 171 -42.27 -11.31 0.21
CA ARG A 171 -41.25 -10.43 0.78
C ARG A 171 -41.91 -9.43 1.72
N ARG A 172 -41.77 -9.64 3.03
CA ARG A 172 -41.77 -8.53 3.98
C ARG A 172 -40.58 -7.63 3.64
N ARG A 173 -40.88 -6.43 3.13
CA ARG A 173 -39.91 -5.36 2.89
C ARG A 173 -39.58 -4.72 4.24
N GLU A 174 -38.55 -5.22 4.89
CA GLU A 174 -37.84 -4.49 5.95
C GLU A 174 -36.75 -3.65 5.26
N SER A 175 -36.64 -2.36 5.60
CA SER A 175 -35.61 -1.46 5.07
C SER A 175 -34.28 -1.80 5.72
N PHE A 176 -33.33 -2.32 4.94
CA PHE A 176 -31.98 -2.61 5.39
C PHE A 176 -31.01 -1.58 4.81
N SER A 177 -30.40 -0.74 5.65
CA SER A 177 -29.15 -0.05 5.29
C SER A 177 -28.04 -1.10 5.15
N ARG A 178 -27.31 -1.09 4.03
CA ARG A 178 -26.22 -2.04 3.79
C ARG A 178 -24.93 -1.58 4.49
N PRO A 179 -24.10 -2.51 5.00
CA PRO A 179 -22.87 -2.17 5.70
C PRO A 179 -21.79 -1.62 4.74
N ILE A 180 -21.05 -0.64 5.24
CA ILE A 180 -19.87 -0.04 4.60
C ILE A 180 -18.66 -0.97 4.80
N GLU A 181 -17.90 -1.24 3.74
CA GLU A 181 -16.65 -1.98 3.80
C GLU A 181 -15.57 -1.13 4.47
N LYS A 182 -15.04 -1.66 5.57
CA LYS A 182 -14.12 -0.94 6.46
C LYS A 182 -12.70 -1.01 5.93
N PHE A 183 -11.97 0.09 6.02
CA PHE A 183 -10.53 0.09 5.78
C PHE A 183 -9.75 -0.54 6.95
N SER A 184 -8.55 -1.02 6.69
CA SER A 184 -7.60 -1.61 7.64
C SER A 184 -6.62 -0.57 8.20
N ASP A 185 -5.54 -1.03 8.84
CA ASP A 185 -4.44 -0.18 9.27
C ASP A 185 -3.73 0.54 8.11
N ASP A 186 -3.74 -0.04 6.91
CA ASP A 186 -3.14 0.53 5.70
C ASP A 186 -3.61 1.96 5.44
N THR A 187 -4.92 2.16 5.33
CA THR A 187 -5.51 3.49 5.15
C THR A 187 -5.23 4.39 6.34
N VAL A 188 -5.27 3.88 7.58
CA VAL A 188 -4.97 4.72 8.76
C VAL A 188 -3.57 5.32 8.63
N MET A 189 -2.58 4.49 8.28
CA MET A 189 -1.19 4.92 8.19
C MET A 189 -0.97 5.86 7.00
N ILE A 190 -1.65 5.64 5.86
CA ILE A 190 -1.64 6.59 4.73
C ILE A 190 -2.14 7.97 5.18
N ARG A 191 -3.25 8.03 5.94
CA ARG A 191 -3.80 9.30 6.45
C ARG A 191 -2.81 10.00 7.37
N SER A 192 -2.14 9.28 8.26
CA SER A 192 -1.10 9.83 9.15
C SER A 192 0.02 10.48 8.35
N VAL A 193 0.48 9.82 7.28
CA VAL A 193 1.54 10.31 6.40
C VAL A 193 1.13 11.58 5.67
N VAL A 194 -0.06 11.61 5.04
CA VAL A 194 -0.57 12.81 4.35
C VAL A 194 -0.64 14.01 5.30
N ARG A 195 -1.23 13.82 6.48
CA ARG A 195 -1.36 14.89 7.50
C ARG A 195 -0.01 15.43 7.92
N SER A 196 0.97 14.55 8.16
CA SER A 196 2.33 14.96 8.56
C SER A 196 3.03 15.73 7.44
N LEU A 197 2.99 15.24 6.20
CA LEU A 197 3.61 15.92 5.05
C LEU A 197 3.08 17.35 4.86
N ILE A 198 1.76 17.53 4.95
CA ILE A 198 1.11 18.85 4.82
C ILE A 198 1.48 19.74 6.00
N ARG A 199 1.37 19.23 7.24
CA ARG A 199 1.66 19.99 8.47
C ARG A 199 3.10 20.48 8.52
N MET A 200 4.03 19.60 8.18
CA MET A 200 5.48 19.87 8.27
C MET A 200 6.06 20.46 7.00
N ARG A 201 5.29 20.53 5.91
CA ARG A 201 5.74 20.97 4.58
C ARG A 201 6.95 20.18 4.09
N GLY A 202 6.92 18.87 4.34
CA GLY A 202 8.03 17.96 4.10
C GLY A 202 8.00 16.77 5.04
N LEU A 203 9.01 15.91 4.93
CA LEU A 203 9.14 14.74 5.80
C LEU A 203 9.95 15.07 7.05
N ASP A 204 9.29 15.04 8.19
CA ASP A 204 9.89 15.10 9.51
C ASP A 204 9.63 13.76 10.23
N GLN A 205 10.69 12.98 10.51
CA GLN A 205 10.54 11.64 11.08
C GLN A 205 9.94 11.64 12.48
N ARG A 206 10.13 12.70 13.27
CA ARG A 206 9.57 12.81 14.62
C ARG A 206 8.08 13.06 14.54
N ASP A 207 7.68 13.99 13.68
CA ASP A 207 6.27 14.30 13.42
C ASP A 207 5.53 13.08 12.84
N MET A 208 6.13 12.43 11.83
CA MET A 208 5.61 11.20 11.21
C MET A 208 5.41 10.09 12.25
N ALA A 209 6.42 9.84 13.09
CA ALA A 209 6.34 8.83 14.12
C ALA A 209 5.26 9.16 15.16
N THR A 210 5.08 10.44 15.49
CA THR A 210 4.00 10.90 16.38
C THR A 210 2.63 10.61 15.80
N GLN A 211 2.39 10.99 14.54
CA GLN A 211 1.11 10.74 13.87
C GLN A 211 0.80 9.25 13.73
N LEU A 212 1.77 8.44 13.30
CA LEU A 212 1.61 7.00 13.16
C LEU A 212 1.30 6.33 14.51
N THR A 213 2.00 6.75 15.57
CA THR A 213 1.83 6.22 16.93
C THR A 213 0.45 6.60 17.49
N ASP A 214 0.07 7.87 17.38
CA ASP A 214 -1.20 8.36 17.93
C ASP A 214 -2.39 7.74 17.18
N ASP A 215 -2.35 7.70 15.84
CA ASP A 215 -3.40 7.08 15.03
C ASP A 215 -3.48 5.56 15.31
N TYR A 216 -2.37 4.86 15.51
CA TYR A 216 -2.36 3.45 15.94
C TYR A 216 -3.13 3.24 17.24
N PHE A 217 -2.81 4.00 18.30
CA PHE A 217 -3.47 3.85 19.60
C PHE A 217 -4.93 4.31 19.60
N LEU A 218 -5.32 5.20 18.68
CA LEU A 218 -6.72 5.60 18.48
C LEU A 218 -7.53 4.57 17.69
N ASN A 219 -6.87 3.72 16.90
CA ASN A 219 -7.52 2.79 15.97
C ASN A 219 -7.16 1.33 16.25
N LEU A 220 -6.99 0.93 17.52
CA LEU A 220 -6.63 -0.44 17.92
C LEU A 220 -7.58 -1.55 17.40
N SER A 221 -8.80 -1.19 16.97
CA SER A 221 -9.74 -2.11 16.34
C SER A 221 -9.46 -2.38 14.85
N ARG A 222 -8.49 -1.69 14.25
CA ARG A 222 -8.02 -1.93 12.87
C ARG A 222 -6.94 -3.01 12.89
N LYS A 223 -6.84 -3.77 11.80
CA LYS A 223 -6.04 -4.99 11.69
C LYS A 223 -4.53 -4.73 11.54
N TYR A 224 -3.92 -4.04 12.50
CA TYR A 224 -2.48 -3.78 12.44
C TYR A 224 -1.66 -5.08 12.40
N GLY A 225 -0.92 -5.30 11.32
CA GLY A 225 0.02 -6.41 11.15
C GLY A 225 -0.59 -7.80 10.86
N SER A 226 0.20 -8.67 10.21
CA SER A 226 -0.19 -10.02 9.74
C SER A 226 -0.67 -11.00 10.81
N LEU A 227 -0.33 -10.77 12.08
CA LEU A 227 -0.80 -11.56 13.20
C LEU A 227 -1.92 -10.76 13.84
N CYS A 228 -3.08 -11.38 14.01
CA CYS A 228 -4.37 -10.80 14.41
C CYS A 228 -4.40 -10.02 15.76
N ASP A 229 -3.26 -9.59 16.30
CA ASP A 229 -3.12 -8.78 17.51
C ASP A 229 -2.24 -7.51 17.34
N GLY A 230 -1.54 -7.33 16.21
CA GLY A 230 -0.63 -6.22 15.97
C GLY A 230 0.50 -6.10 16.98
N ALA A 231 0.93 -7.21 17.59
CA ALA A 231 1.92 -7.21 18.66
C ALA A 231 3.24 -6.53 18.27
N PHE A 232 3.71 -6.74 17.04
CA PHE A 232 4.94 -6.10 16.56
C PHE A 232 4.79 -4.57 16.46
N SER A 233 3.77 -4.09 15.76
CA SER A 233 3.50 -2.66 15.60
C SER A 233 3.22 -2.00 16.96
N ARG A 234 2.52 -2.70 17.86
CA ARG A 234 2.31 -2.29 19.26
C ARG A 234 3.63 -2.07 19.99
N GLU A 235 4.55 -3.02 19.90
CA GLU A 235 5.85 -2.95 20.55
C GLU A 235 6.63 -1.74 20.04
N ILE A 236 6.74 -1.58 18.72
CA ILE A 236 7.42 -0.46 18.08
C ILE A 236 6.82 0.88 18.53
N PHE A 237 5.51 1.07 18.39
CA PHE A 237 4.86 2.34 18.74
C PHE A 237 4.91 2.64 20.23
N THR A 238 4.86 1.62 21.09
CA THR A 238 5.04 1.80 22.55
C THR A 238 6.46 2.29 22.87
N GLN A 239 7.49 1.70 22.27
CA GLN A 239 8.87 2.14 22.46
C GLN A 239 9.12 3.56 21.91
N ILE A 240 8.57 3.88 20.73
CA ILE A 240 8.64 5.22 20.15
C ILE A 240 8.02 6.24 21.14
N ARG A 241 6.80 5.98 21.61
CA ARG A 241 6.09 6.85 22.55
C ARG A 241 6.86 7.03 23.87
N ASN A 242 7.38 5.94 24.44
CA ASN A 242 8.13 5.96 25.70
C ASN A 242 9.44 6.74 25.61
N SER A 243 10.06 6.82 24.42
CA SER A 243 11.27 7.61 24.18
C SER A 243 11.01 9.11 23.99
N GLY A 244 9.75 9.56 24.07
CA GLY A 244 9.37 10.95 23.80
C GLY A 244 9.62 11.37 22.34
N TYR A 245 9.64 10.40 21.42
CA TYR A 245 9.93 10.59 19.99
C TYR A 245 11.31 11.20 19.70
N SER A 246 12.30 10.98 20.57
CA SER A 246 13.65 11.56 20.45
C SER A 246 14.48 10.93 19.32
N ASP A 247 14.53 9.60 19.26
CA ASP A 247 15.02 8.81 18.12
C ASP A 247 13.88 7.89 17.64
N PRO A 248 13.00 8.37 16.73
CA PRO A 248 11.85 7.60 16.27
C PRO A 248 12.20 6.35 15.45
N VAL A 249 13.46 6.19 15.06
CA VAL A 249 13.95 5.07 14.24
C VAL A 249 14.59 3.98 15.11
N ALA A 250 15.09 4.33 16.30
CA ALA A 250 15.76 3.39 17.21
C ALA A 250 14.95 2.12 17.49
N PRO A 251 13.64 2.16 17.78
CA PRO A 251 12.87 0.94 18.06
C PRO A 251 12.85 -0.04 16.89
N ALA A 252 12.57 0.44 15.67
CA ALA A 252 12.58 -0.39 14.48
C ALA A 252 13.98 -0.94 14.18
N ARG A 253 15.03 -0.13 14.36
CA ARG A 253 16.43 -0.56 14.18
C ARG A 253 16.83 -1.66 15.14
N LYS A 254 16.39 -1.60 16.41
CA LYS A 254 16.74 -2.59 17.45
C LYS A 254 15.88 -3.85 17.39
N SER A 255 14.71 -3.78 16.73
CA SER A 255 13.82 -4.92 16.58
C SER A 255 14.43 -6.06 15.76
N VAL A 256 13.92 -7.28 15.95
CA VAL A 256 14.33 -8.49 15.21
C VAL A 256 15.86 -8.64 15.22
N GLY A 257 16.49 -8.81 16.38
CA GLY A 257 17.95 -9.02 16.45
C GLY A 257 18.79 -7.88 15.87
N ASN A 258 18.35 -6.62 16.03
CA ASN A 258 18.98 -5.41 15.48
C ASN A 258 19.04 -5.30 13.94
N ILE A 259 18.32 -6.15 13.21
CA ILE A 259 18.22 -6.08 11.74
C ILE A 259 16.93 -5.41 11.26
N GLY A 260 15.93 -5.28 12.12
CA GLY A 260 14.62 -4.73 11.81
C GLY A 260 13.67 -5.70 11.07
N ALA A 261 12.37 -5.40 11.12
CA ALA A 261 11.35 -6.16 10.41
C ALA A 261 11.35 -5.94 8.90
N GLN A 262 11.06 -7.01 8.15
CA GLN A 262 11.03 -7.04 6.67
C GLN A 262 9.64 -6.82 6.07
N GLY A 263 8.64 -6.50 6.91
CA GLY A 263 7.24 -6.35 6.52
C GLY A 263 7.00 -5.25 5.49
N ASN A 264 5.86 -5.33 4.82
CA ASN A 264 5.40 -4.41 3.79
C ASN A 264 4.64 -3.17 4.31
N GLU A 265 4.36 -3.07 5.62
CA GLU A 265 3.70 -1.90 6.25
C GLU A 265 4.35 -0.56 5.88
N GLY A 266 5.67 -0.57 5.67
CA GLY A 266 6.43 0.59 5.22
C GLY A 266 6.19 0.94 3.75
N ALA A 267 5.95 -0.05 2.89
CA ALA A 267 5.64 0.13 1.48
C ALA A 267 4.18 0.53 1.26
N THR A 268 3.23 0.03 2.05
CA THR A 268 1.81 0.37 1.88
C THR A 268 1.54 1.87 2.01
N ARG A 269 2.26 2.54 2.91
CA ARG A 269 2.02 3.94 3.28
C ARG A 269 2.89 4.98 2.58
N VAL A 270 3.70 4.62 1.58
CA VAL A 270 4.58 5.59 0.89
C VAL A 270 3.95 6.30 -0.31
N ALA A 271 2.76 5.90 -0.77
CA ALA A 271 2.12 6.57 -1.90
C ALA A 271 2.00 8.11 -1.72
N PRO A 272 1.65 8.65 -0.53
CA PRO A 272 1.64 10.10 -0.30
C PRO A 272 3.00 10.78 -0.49
N VAL A 273 4.12 10.08 -0.22
CA VAL A 273 5.47 10.62 -0.44
C VAL A 273 5.72 10.85 -1.93
N ALA A 274 5.30 9.91 -2.78
CA ALA A 274 5.41 10.04 -4.23
C ALA A 274 4.55 11.19 -4.77
N LEU A 275 3.33 11.36 -4.25
CA LEU A 275 2.45 12.47 -4.62
C LEU A 275 2.98 13.82 -4.14
N PHE A 276 3.47 13.91 -2.90
CA PHE A 276 4.05 15.14 -2.37
C PHE A 276 5.30 15.56 -3.17
N GLY A 277 6.14 14.58 -3.52
CA GLY A 277 7.34 14.75 -4.32
C GLY A 277 7.13 14.60 -5.82
N TRP A 278 5.92 14.81 -6.36
CA TRP A 278 5.60 14.53 -7.76
C TRP A 278 6.54 15.23 -8.76
N ASN A 279 7.03 16.42 -8.43
CA ASN A 279 7.97 17.21 -9.22
C ASN A 279 9.43 17.16 -8.72
N LEU A 280 9.73 16.27 -7.77
CA LEU A 280 11.09 15.99 -7.33
C LEU A 280 11.73 14.92 -8.23
N ASP A 281 13.06 14.88 -8.23
CA ASP A 281 13.78 13.74 -8.80
C ASP A 281 13.57 12.47 -7.96
N PHE A 282 13.78 11.32 -8.60
CA PHE A 282 13.57 10.00 -8.00
C PHE A 282 14.42 9.77 -6.74
N ASN A 283 15.61 10.39 -6.62
CA ASN A 283 16.48 10.21 -5.46
C ASN A 283 15.87 10.83 -4.22
N ASN A 284 15.27 12.01 -4.36
CA ASN A 284 14.58 12.69 -3.26
C ASN A 284 13.32 11.91 -2.83
N VAL A 285 12.54 11.40 -3.79
CA VAL A 285 11.36 10.55 -3.50
C VAL A 285 11.77 9.27 -2.75
N ALA A 286 12.79 8.56 -3.25
CA ALA A 286 13.30 7.34 -2.63
C ALA A 286 13.90 7.60 -1.23
N GLU A 287 14.55 8.74 -1.02
CA GLU A 287 15.09 9.12 0.29
C GLU A 287 13.98 9.42 1.30
N MET A 288 12.91 10.11 0.87
CA MET A 288 11.74 10.32 1.71
C MET A 288 11.07 8.99 2.07
N ALA A 289 10.86 8.11 1.09
CA ALA A 289 10.30 6.78 1.32
C ALA A 289 11.16 5.99 2.32
N THR A 290 12.48 5.98 2.13
CA THR A 290 13.44 5.33 3.03
C THR A 290 13.32 5.83 4.47
N LYS A 291 13.23 7.15 4.69
CA LYS A 291 13.10 7.73 6.03
C LYS A 291 11.77 7.39 6.68
N LEU A 292 10.67 7.44 5.93
CA LEU A 292 9.34 7.06 6.43
C LEU A 292 9.29 5.58 6.85
N THR A 293 9.84 4.71 6.01
CA THR A 293 9.83 3.25 6.25
C THR A 293 10.67 2.86 7.46
N LYS A 294 11.86 3.48 7.64
CA LYS A 294 12.76 3.20 8.77
C LYS A 294 12.15 3.47 10.15
N ILE A 295 11.03 4.19 10.26
CA ILE A 295 10.32 4.40 11.53
C ILE A 295 9.78 3.08 12.11
N THR A 296 9.33 2.14 11.27
CA THR A 296 8.76 0.85 11.73
C THR A 296 9.45 -0.37 11.12
N ASN A 297 9.93 -0.29 9.88
CA ASN A 297 10.56 -1.39 9.17
C ASN A 297 11.97 -0.97 8.75
N TYR A 298 12.94 -1.29 9.59
CA TYR A 298 14.34 -0.88 9.38
C TYR A 298 15.10 -1.78 8.40
N HIS A 299 14.57 -2.96 8.08
CA HIS A 299 15.28 -3.96 7.30
C HIS A 299 15.58 -3.51 5.85
N LYS A 300 16.72 -3.94 5.29
CA LYS A 300 17.13 -3.60 3.90
C LYS A 300 16.03 -3.87 2.87
N SER A 301 15.39 -5.03 2.98
CA SER A 301 14.34 -5.45 2.05
C SER A 301 13.10 -4.56 2.16
N ALA A 302 12.68 -4.19 3.37
CA ALA A 302 11.53 -3.32 3.55
C ALA A 302 11.80 -1.92 3.00
N VAL A 303 13.01 -1.38 3.22
CA VAL A 303 13.43 -0.07 2.71
C VAL A 303 13.45 -0.04 1.17
N ILE A 304 14.05 -1.05 0.52
CA ILE A 304 14.06 -1.12 -0.95
C ILE A 304 12.65 -1.34 -1.50
N GLY A 305 11.83 -2.18 -0.85
CA GLY A 305 10.44 -2.39 -1.26
C GLY A 305 9.61 -1.11 -1.19
N ALA A 306 9.76 -0.33 -0.13
CA ALA A 306 9.07 0.95 -0.01
C ALA A 306 9.58 1.98 -1.03
N ALA A 307 10.88 2.01 -1.32
CA ALA A 307 11.40 2.83 -2.42
C ALA A 307 10.82 2.38 -3.77
N CYS A 308 10.79 1.07 -4.05
CA CYS A 308 10.19 0.51 -5.27
C CYS A 308 8.71 0.91 -5.43
N GLN A 309 7.92 0.79 -4.35
CA GLN A 309 6.51 1.21 -4.36
C GLN A 309 6.36 2.72 -4.60
N ALA A 310 7.13 3.56 -3.90
CA ALA A 310 7.07 5.01 -4.06
C ALA A 310 7.47 5.44 -5.48
N LEU A 311 8.51 4.84 -6.04
CA LEU A 311 8.98 5.11 -7.40
C LEU A 311 7.99 4.62 -8.45
N SER A 312 7.34 3.47 -8.23
CA SER A 312 6.26 2.99 -9.10
C SER A 312 5.09 3.98 -9.15
N VAL A 313 4.64 4.48 -8.00
CA VAL A 313 3.60 5.52 -7.91
C VAL A 313 4.06 6.82 -8.56
N HIS A 314 5.28 7.28 -8.28
CA HIS A 314 5.84 8.53 -8.82
C HIS A 314 5.95 8.49 -10.35
N LYS A 315 6.40 7.36 -10.90
CA LYS A 315 6.53 7.13 -12.33
C LYS A 315 5.17 7.02 -13.01
N ALA A 316 4.24 6.25 -12.44
CA ALA A 316 2.85 6.17 -12.90
C ALA A 316 2.14 7.54 -12.90
N PHE A 317 2.37 8.33 -11.85
CA PHE A 317 1.84 9.70 -11.74
C PHE A 317 2.38 10.62 -12.84
N ASN A 318 3.66 10.50 -13.20
CA ASN A 318 4.29 11.38 -14.20
C ASN A 318 4.24 10.87 -15.64
N TRP A 319 3.83 9.61 -15.87
CA TRP A 319 4.00 8.90 -17.14
C TRP A 319 3.47 9.64 -18.37
N ASP A 320 2.28 10.22 -18.26
CA ASP A 320 1.53 10.81 -19.37
C ASP A 320 1.32 12.33 -19.20
N LEU A 321 1.96 12.93 -18.17
CA LEU A 321 1.93 14.37 -17.92
C LEU A 321 2.81 15.17 -18.89
N ASN A 322 3.63 14.51 -19.72
CA ASN A 322 4.45 15.13 -20.78
C ASN A 322 4.13 14.54 -22.18
N PRO A 323 3.03 14.96 -22.82
CA PRO A 323 2.68 14.49 -24.17
C PRO A 323 3.60 15.03 -25.29
N ASP A 324 4.39 16.09 -25.05
CA ASP A 324 5.18 16.77 -26.09
C ASP A 324 6.63 16.25 -26.25
N GLY A 325 7.04 15.20 -25.54
CA GLY A 325 8.37 14.59 -25.68
C GLY A 325 9.55 15.47 -25.26
N ASN A 326 9.32 16.73 -24.85
CA ASN A 326 10.29 17.49 -24.08
C ASN A 326 10.26 16.95 -22.66
N THR A 327 11.24 16.12 -22.33
CA THR A 327 11.63 15.84 -20.96
C THR A 327 11.47 17.12 -20.13
N MET A 328 10.68 17.08 -19.05
CA MET A 328 10.91 17.97 -17.91
C MET A 328 12.42 18.03 -17.71
N PRO A 329 13.03 19.21 -17.52
CA PRO A 329 14.48 19.32 -17.43
C PRO A 329 14.94 18.43 -16.28
N THR A 330 15.42 17.24 -16.65
CA THR A 330 16.27 16.41 -15.83
C THR A 330 17.48 17.28 -15.59
N VAL A 331 17.52 17.88 -14.40
CA VAL A 331 18.63 18.70 -13.95
C VAL A 331 19.87 17.84 -14.07
N THR A 332 20.74 18.24 -15.00
CA THR A 332 22.08 17.68 -15.28
C THR A 332 22.13 16.20 -15.66
N ARG A 333 21.74 15.87 -16.90
CA ARG A 333 22.46 14.84 -17.67
C ARG A 333 23.91 15.31 -17.86
N GLY A 334 24.82 14.81 -17.03
CA GLY A 334 26.24 14.83 -17.35
C GLY A 334 26.44 14.13 -18.70
N ARG A 335 26.92 14.87 -19.69
CA ARG A 335 27.27 14.34 -21.02
C ARG A 335 28.24 13.17 -20.87
N LEU A 336 27.80 11.96 -21.22
CA LEU A 336 28.69 10.97 -21.81
C LEU A 336 28.29 10.81 -23.27
N GLY A 337 29.18 11.23 -24.16
CA GLY A 337 28.89 11.35 -25.58
C GLY A 337 28.88 10.01 -26.29
N SER A 338 27.93 9.84 -27.19
CA SER A 338 28.13 9.11 -28.44
C SER A 338 27.16 9.64 -29.49
N ARG A 339 27.73 9.94 -30.66
CA ARG A 339 27.06 10.53 -31.82
C ARG A 339 26.14 9.49 -32.46
N LEU A 340 24.87 9.82 -32.68
CA LEU A 340 24.04 9.16 -33.68
C LEU A 340 23.41 10.23 -34.60
N THR A 341 23.44 9.92 -35.89
CA THR A 341 23.22 10.80 -37.04
C THR A 341 21.72 11.01 -37.35
N PRO A 342 21.35 12.08 -38.08
CA PRO A 342 19.95 12.43 -38.30
C PRO A 342 19.44 11.89 -39.64
N THR A 343 18.26 11.28 -39.68
CA THR A 343 17.29 11.41 -40.79
C THR A 343 16.00 10.65 -40.50
N MET A 344 14.88 11.39 -40.39
CA MET A 344 13.61 11.14 -41.10
C MET A 344 12.55 12.12 -40.55
N LYS A 345 12.34 13.24 -41.26
CA LYS A 345 11.21 14.14 -41.04
C LYS A 345 9.94 13.47 -41.58
N ARG A 346 8.99 13.13 -40.72
CA ARG A 346 7.63 12.74 -41.12
C ARG A 346 6.69 13.95 -40.92
N LYS A 347 5.93 14.29 -41.98
CA LYS A 347 4.99 15.43 -42.01
C LYS A 347 3.88 15.25 -40.97
N ILE A 348 3.64 16.29 -40.17
CA ILE A 348 2.55 16.40 -39.20
C ILE A 348 1.26 16.80 -39.94
N PRO A 349 0.13 16.06 -39.83
CA PRO A 349 -1.18 16.53 -40.29
C PRO A 349 -1.77 17.54 -39.31
N LYS A 350 -2.53 18.51 -39.83
CA LYS A 350 -3.17 19.59 -39.06
C LYS A 350 -4.18 19.05 -38.05
N GLN A 351 -4.19 19.67 -36.87
CA GLN A 351 -5.13 19.45 -35.76
C GLN A 351 -6.59 19.61 -36.19
N GLU A 352 -7.37 18.56 -35.95
CA GLU A 352 -8.81 18.66 -35.71
C GLU A 352 -9.08 18.35 -34.23
N ASN A 353 -10.09 19.01 -33.65
CA ASN A 353 -10.43 18.97 -32.24
C ASN A 353 -10.75 17.54 -31.76
N ILE A 354 -9.88 16.96 -30.92
CA ILE A 354 -10.07 15.64 -30.30
C ILE A 354 -10.68 15.82 -28.89
N PRO A 355 -11.70 15.02 -28.49
CA PRO A 355 -12.31 15.10 -27.16
C PRO A 355 -11.33 14.71 -26.04
N MET A 356 -11.41 15.42 -24.92
CA MET A 356 -10.42 15.50 -23.84
C MET A 356 -10.37 14.29 -22.87
N ASN A 357 -10.96 13.15 -23.22
CA ASN A 357 -11.02 11.93 -22.38
C ASN A 357 -10.49 10.67 -23.08
N ALA A 358 -9.81 10.80 -24.22
CA ALA A 358 -9.09 9.69 -24.82
C ALA A 358 -7.63 9.78 -24.38
N HIS A 359 -7.19 8.91 -23.47
CA HIS A 359 -5.82 8.43 -23.59
C HIS A 359 -5.71 7.91 -25.03
N SER A 360 -5.00 8.64 -25.88
CA SER A 360 -4.70 8.19 -27.24
C SER A 360 -4.15 6.77 -27.14
N GLU A 361 -4.55 5.89 -28.06
CA GLU A 361 -4.19 4.47 -28.16
C GLU A 361 -2.67 4.23 -28.36
N MET A 362 -1.81 4.86 -27.57
CA MET A 362 -0.45 4.42 -27.36
C MET A 362 -0.52 3.34 -26.29
N ASP A 363 -0.16 2.12 -26.66
CA ASP A 363 0.01 1.04 -25.70
C ASP A 363 0.99 1.48 -24.61
N PHE A 364 0.64 1.23 -23.36
CA PHE A 364 1.52 1.49 -22.22
C PHE A 364 2.83 0.70 -22.39
N ASP A 365 3.96 1.39 -22.51
CA ASP A 365 5.27 0.76 -22.65
C ASP A 365 5.77 0.25 -21.29
N TYR A 366 5.35 -0.96 -20.94
CA TYR A 366 5.78 -1.63 -19.71
C TYR A 366 7.29 -1.89 -19.68
N ARG A 367 7.94 -2.03 -20.85
CA ARG A 367 9.38 -2.30 -20.91
C ARG A 367 10.15 -1.05 -20.52
N GLU A 368 9.79 0.10 -21.08
CA GLU A 368 10.36 1.38 -20.68
C GLU A 368 10.08 1.66 -19.19
N PHE A 369 8.85 1.39 -18.72
CA PHE A 369 8.50 1.59 -17.31
C PHE A 369 9.39 0.78 -16.37
N CYS A 370 9.51 -0.53 -16.63
CA CYS A 370 10.32 -1.44 -15.82
C CYS A 370 11.81 -1.13 -15.94
N GLN A 371 12.31 -0.78 -17.12
CA GLN A 371 13.72 -0.43 -17.30
C GLN A 371 14.11 0.81 -16.48
N GLN A 372 13.32 1.88 -16.56
CA GLN A 372 13.57 3.07 -15.75
C GLN A 372 13.50 2.77 -14.25
N LEU A 373 12.53 1.94 -13.82
CA LEU A 373 12.40 1.55 -12.43
C LEU A 373 13.60 0.71 -11.94
N ILE A 374 14.13 -0.19 -12.77
CA ILE A 374 15.34 -0.97 -12.47
C ILE A 374 16.55 -0.05 -12.28
N GLU A 375 16.73 0.93 -13.18
CA GLU A 375 17.83 1.90 -13.09
C GLU A 375 17.75 2.72 -11.78
N GLU A 376 16.56 3.19 -11.43
CA GLU A 376 16.32 3.96 -10.21
C GLU A 376 16.54 3.10 -8.95
N ILE A 377 16.04 1.87 -8.91
CA ILE A 377 16.24 0.95 -7.77
C ILE A 377 17.71 0.57 -7.62
N SER A 378 18.42 0.31 -8.72
CA SER A 378 19.86 0.04 -8.69
C SER A 378 20.63 1.22 -8.07
N HIS A 379 20.22 2.45 -8.40
CA HIS A 379 20.79 3.64 -7.77
C HIS A 379 20.47 3.71 -6.27
N VAL A 380 19.23 3.42 -5.87
CA VAL A 380 18.84 3.37 -4.44
C VAL A 380 19.65 2.32 -3.68
N GLU A 381 19.86 1.14 -4.27
CA GLU A 381 20.64 0.07 -3.67
C GLU A 381 22.12 0.49 -3.49
N SER A 382 22.71 1.12 -4.52
CA SER A 382 24.10 1.60 -4.44
C SER A 382 24.27 2.74 -3.42
N LYS A 383 23.34 3.70 -3.34
CA LYS A 383 23.37 4.79 -2.34
C LYS A 383 23.24 4.27 -0.91
N ASN A 384 22.58 3.12 -0.72
CA ASN A 384 22.44 2.46 0.58
C ASN A 384 23.48 1.36 0.83
N ALA A 385 24.54 1.25 0.01
CA ALA A 385 25.53 0.18 0.13
C ALA A 385 26.20 0.11 1.52
N SER A 386 26.57 1.24 2.13
CA SER A 386 27.16 1.25 3.48
C SER A 386 26.17 0.75 4.55
N PHE A 387 24.90 1.10 4.42
CA PHE A 387 23.82 0.58 5.25
C PHE A 387 23.67 -0.94 5.07
N PHE A 388 23.89 -1.46 3.85
CA PHE A 388 23.84 -2.89 3.55
C PHE A 388 25.08 -3.67 3.98
N GLU A 389 26.27 -3.07 3.96
CA GLU A 389 27.48 -3.71 4.48
C GLU A 389 27.40 -3.91 6.00
N ASN A 390 26.89 -2.91 6.72
CA ASN A 390 26.58 -3.07 8.15
C ASN A 390 25.58 -4.20 8.38
N PHE A 391 24.60 -4.34 7.49
CA PHE A 391 23.61 -5.43 7.53
C PHE A 391 24.26 -6.79 7.28
N LYS A 392 25.13 -6.94 6.26
CA LYS A 392 25.87 -8.18 5.99
C LYS A 392 26.73 -8.60 7.18
N SER A 393 27.43 -7.64 7.80
CA SER A 393 28.24 -7.89 9.00
C SER A 393 27.38 -8.45 10.15
N LEU A 394 26.22 -7.85 10.43
CA LEU A 394 25.31 -8.31 11.48
C LEU A 394 24.70 -9.70 11.19
N MET A 395 24.42 -9.99 9.92
CA MET A 395 23.90 -11.29 9.49
C MET A 395 24.96 -12.40 9.57
N SER A 396 26.22 -12.09 9.26
CA SER A 396 27.31 -13.07 9.36
C SER A 396 27.53 -13.57 10.80
N SER A 397 27.13 -12.78 11.82
CA SER A 397 27.12 -13.21 13.22
C SER A 397 25.87 -14.00 13.63
N HIS A 398 24.77 -13.97 12.85
CA HIS A 398 23.51 -14.66 13.12
C HIS A 398 23.25 -15.75 12.08
N ARG A 399 23.68 -16.99 12.37
CA ARG A 399 23.71 -18.17 11.48
C ARG A 399 22.38 -18.64 10.83
N GLU A 400 21.26 -17.94 10.99
CA GLU A 400 19.92 -18.47 10.64
C GLU A 400 19.02 -17.59 9.77
N ILE A 401 19.48 -16.45 9.26
CA ILE A 401 18.61 -15.57 8.46
C ILE A 401 18.98 -15.71 6.98
N ALA A 402 18.05 -16.23 6.19
CA ALA A 402 18.21 -16.47 4.76
C ALA A 402 18.71 -15.22 4.02
N GLU A 403 19.76 -15.40 3.21
CA GLU A 403 20.29 -14.36 2.34
C GLU A 403 19.24 -13.95 1.31
N ILE A 404 18.75 -12.71 1.41
CA ILE A 404 18.14 -12.04 0.26
C ILE A 404 19.30 -11.75 -0.69
N GLY A 405 19.29 -12.44 -1.84
CA GLY A 405 20.30 -12.29 -2.89
C GLY A 405 20.52 -10.84 -3.31
N GLU A 406 21.70 -10.57 -3.86
CA GLU A 406 22.02 -9.26 -4.42
C GLU A 406 20.93 -8.85 -5.43
N SER A 407 20.36 -7.66 -5.24
CA SER A 407 19.33 -7.07 -6.11
C SER A 407 18.02 -7.88 -6.27
N ALA A 408 17.51 -8.50 -5.20
CA ALA A 408 16.29 -9.34 -5.26
C ALA A 408 15.05 -8.64 -5.85
N TYR A 409 14.88 -7.33 -5.65
CA TYR A 409 13.79 -6.58 -6.27
C TYR A 409 13.97 -6.44 -7.78
N ILE A 410 15.19 -6.16 -8.24
CA ILE A 410 15.52 -6.12 -9.68
C ILE A 410 15.25 -7.48 -10.32
N ALA A 411 15.61 -8.58 -9.65
CA ALA A 411 15.30 -9.93 -10.13
C ALA A 411 13.79 -10.15 -10.31
N LYS A 412 12.96 -9.77 -9.32
CA LYS A 412 11.50 -9.88 -9.44
C LYS A 412 10.92 -8.95 -10.51
N ILE A 413 11.49 -7.75 -10.73
CA ILE A 413 11.06 -6.87 -11.83
C ILE A 413 11.45 -7.46 -13.19
N ASN A 414 12.61 -8.11 -13.32
CA ASN A 414 12.96 -8.86 -14.52
C ASN A 414 11.98 -10.01 -14.77
N THR A 415 11.59 -10.75 -13.74
CA THR A 415 10.54 -11.78 -13.86
C THR A 415 9.19 -11.19 -14.31
N ILE A 416 8.84 -9.99 -13.85
CA ILE A 416 7.67 -9.25 -14.35
C ILE A 416 7.83 -8.98 -15.85
N VAL A 417 8.98 -8.46 -16.31
CA VAL A 417 9.23 -8.23 -17.74
C VAL A 417 9.11 -9.54 -18.52
N GLU A 418 9.65 -10.64 -18.02
CA GLU A 418 9.52 -11.96 -18.64
C GLU A 418 8.04 -12.39 -18.77
N PHE A 419 7.23 -12.26 -17.71
CA PHE A 419 5.79 -12.53 -17.78
C PHE A 419 5.07 -11.65 -18.81
N MET A 420 5.44 -10.37 -18.86
CA MET A 420 4.86 -9.41 -19.79
C MET A 420 5.31 -9.64 -21.24
N ASP A 421 6.45 -10.31 -21.48
CA ASP A 421 6.98 -10.64 -22.81
C ASP A 421 6.42 -11.94 -23.41
N ARG A 422 5.83 -12.84 -22.59
CA ARG A 422 5.26 -14.11 -23.08
C ARG A 422 4.10 -13.91 -24.06
N SER A 423 3.72 -14.92 -24.83
CA SER A 423 2.50 -14.86 -25.65
C SER A 423 1.23 -15.00 -24.81
N ASP A 424 1.31 -15.84 -23.78
CA ASP A 424 0.26 -16.19 -22.83
C ASP A 424 0.45 -15.47 -21.49
N ALA A 425 -0.65 -15.29 -20.76
CA ALA A 425 -0.59 -14.75 -19.39
C ALA A 425 -0.08 -15.85 -18.44
N PRO A 426 0.79 -15.52 -17.46
CA PRO A 426 1.21 -16.49 -16.45
C PRO A 426 0.02 -16.91 -15.60
N SER A 427 0.05 -18.16 -15.14
CA SER A 427 -0.97 -18.63 -14.19
C SER A 427 -0.85 -17.91 -12.85
N ARG A 428 -1.96 -17.72 -12.12
CA ARG A 428 -1.93 -17.11 -10.78
C ARG A 428 -1.01 -17.84 -9.81
N ALA A 429 -0.91 -19.17 -9.91
CA ALA A 429 -0.01 -19.98 -9.09
C ALA A 429 1.46 -19.66 -9.39
N GLU A 430 1.82 -19.52 -10.67
CA GLU A 430 3.17 -19.14 -11.08
C GLU A 430 3.52 -17.71 -10.61
N VAL A 431 2.56 -16.78 -10.69
CA VAL A 431 2.74 -15.41 -10.19
C VAL A 431 3.01 -15.42 -8.68
N VAL A 432 2.22 -16.15 -7.90
CA VAL A 432 2.43 -16.29 -6.45
C VAL A 432 3.76 -16.96 -6.13
N GLU A 433 4.14 -18.01 -6.87
CA GLU A 433 5.42 -18.71 -6.67
C GLU A 433 6.63 -17.77 -6.90
N LYS A 434 6.59 -16.96 -7.96
CA LYS A 434 7.74 -16.14 -8.37
C LYS A 434 7.78 -14.76 -7.72
N LEU A 435 6.62 -14.12 -7.56
CA LEU A 435 6.52 -12.75 -7.05
C LEU A 435 6.09 -12.70 -5.59
N GLY A 436 5.41 -13.73 -5.08
CA GLY A 436 4.88 -13.79 -3.72
C GLY A 436 3.50 -13.17 -3.58
N ASN A 437 2.87 -13.41 -2.44
CA ASN A 437 1.63 -12.75 -2.01
C ASN A 437 1.58 -12.56 -0.48
N ALA A 438 2.74 -12.48 0.18
CA ALA A 438 2.86 -12.50 1.63
C ALA A 438 3.26 -11.14 2.19
N VAL A 439 3.19 -11.02 3.53
CA VAL A 439 3.41 -9.76 4.27
C VAL A 439 4.83 -9.20 4.24
N LYS A 440 5.78 -9.93 3.63
CA LYS A 440 7.11 -9.38 3.38
C LYS A 440 7.04 -8.39 2.22
N ALA A 441 7.75 -7.28 2.31
CA ALA A 441 7.78 -6.28 1.24
C ALA A 441 8.19 -6.88 -0.12
N ILE A 442 9.16 -7.80 -0.12
CA ILE A 442 9.63 -8.47 -1.34
C ILE A 442 8.57 -9.38 -1.94
N ASP A 443 7.60 -9.87 -1.16
CA ASP A 443 6.56 -10.82 -1.56
C ASP A 443 5.20 -10.14 -1.83
N SER A 444 5.15 -8.81 -1.85
CA SER A 444 3.90 -8.06 -2.08
C SER A 444 4.09 -6.86 -3.01
N VAL A 445 5.18 -6.09 -2.88
CA VAL A 445 5.45 -4.91 -3.74
C VAL A 445 5.57 -5.29 -5.22
N PRO A 446 6.37 -6.30 -5.63
CA PRO A 446 6.45 -6.69 -7.04
C PRO A 446 5.11 -7.21 -7.57
N THR A 447 4.33 -7.88 -6.74
CA THR A 447 2.99 -8.40 -7.09
C THR A 447 1.99 -7.27 -7.32
N ALA A 448 2.03 -6.22 -6.51
CA ALA A 448 1.24 -5.01 -6.72
C ALA A 448 1.63 -4.29 -8.03
N LEU A 449 2.92 -4.14 -8.30
CA LEU A 449 3.44 -3.60 -9.56
C LEU A 449 2.96 -4.42 -10.76
N PHE A 450 3.09 -5.74 -10.70
CA PHE A 450 2.64 -6.64 -11.76
C PHE A 450 1.13 -6.51 -12.02
N SER A 451 0.33 -6.41 -10.95
CA SER A 451 -1.12 -6.21 -11.04
C SER A 451 -1.49 -4.91 -11.76
N PHE A 452 -0.74 -3.83 -11.53
CA PHE A 452 -0.87 -2.59 -12.30
C PHE A 452 -0.51 -2.80 -13.78
N LEU A 453 0.65 -3.37 -14.07
CA LEU A 453 1.13 -3.54 -15.45
C LEU A 453 0.18 -4.42 -16.28
N MET A 454 -0.33 -5.50 -15.70
CA MET A 454 -1.35 -6.36 -16.34
C MET A 454 -2.61 -5.58 -16.73
N SER A 455 -3.06 -4.66 -15.86
CA SER A 455 -4.21 -3.80 -16.16
C SER A 455 -3.90 -2.71 -17.19
N ALA A 456 -2.64 -2.28 -17.28
CA ALA A 456 -2.17 -1.24 -18.19
C ALA A 456 -1.99 -1.75 -19.63
N THR A 457 -1.59 -3.02 -19.77
CA THR A 457 -1.46 -3.68 -21.07
C THR A 457 -2.74 -4.47 -21.41
N LYS A 458 -3.58 -3.92 -22.28
CA LYS A 458 -4.87 -4.53 -22.68
C LYS A 458 -4.75 -5.94 -23.28
N ALA A 459 -3.55 -6.34 -23.71
CA ALA A 459 -3.30 -7.51 -24.55
C ALA A 459 -3.42 -8.89 -23.86
N LYS A 460 -3.48 -8.98 -22.52
CA LYS A 460 -3.35 -10.28 -21.82
C LYS A 460 -4.39 -10.57 -20.74
N PHE A 461 -5.41 -9.74 -20.63
CA PHE A 461 -6.29 -9.74 -19.47
C PHE A 461 -7.70 -10.22 -19.82
N THR A 462 -7.83 -11.53 -20.07
CA THR A 462 -9.07 -12.18 -20.50
C THR A 462 -9.85 -12.85 -19.37
N GLU A 463 -9.26 -12.99 -18.17
CA GLU A 463 -9.84 -13.83 -17.12
C GLU A 463 -10.66 -13.08 -16.06
N LEU A 464 -10.44 -11.77 -15.82
CA LEU A 464 -11.32 -11.02 -14.92
C LEU A 464 -12.72 -10.87 -15.54
N PRO A 465 -13.77 -10.79 -14.71
CA PRO A 465 -15.13 -10.66 -15.18
C PRO A 465 -15.30 -9.50 -16.17
N VAL A 466 -15.89 -9.78 -17.34
CA VAL A 466 -16.05 -8.84 -18.47
C VAL A 466 -16.73 -7.52 -18.08
N HIS A 467 -17.51 -7.53 -17.00
CA HIS A 467 -18.23 -6.36 -16.51
C HIS A 467 -17.33 -5.31 -15.81
N ILE A 468 -16.14 -5.67 -15.34
CA ILE A 468 -15.23 -4.72 -14.69
C ILE A 468 -14.52 -3.89 -15.76
N LYS A 469 -15.04 -2.70 -16.05
CA LYS A 469 -14.48 -1.81 -17.09
C LYS A 469 -13.33 -0.93 -16.60
N SER A 470 -13.34 -0.55 -15.32
CA SER A 470 -12.32 0.32 -14.73
C SER A 470 -10.95 -0.38 -14.71
N PRO A 471 -9.89 0.22 -15.29
CA PRO A 471 -8.56 -0.36 -15.24
C PRO A 471 -7.97 -0.38 -13.82
N VAL A 472 -8.32 0.61 -12.99
CA VAL A 472 -7.95 0.63 -11.55
C VAL A 472 -8.57 -0.56 -10.83
N LEU A 473 -9.87 -0.80 -11.02
CA LEU A 473 -10.51 -1.97 -10.42
C LEU A 473 -9.95 -3.28 -10.97
N LYS A 474 -9.60 -3.36 -12.26
CA LYS A 474 -8.94 -4.56 -12.80
C LYS A 474 -7.63 -4.84 -12.09
N SER A 475 -6.83 -3.81 -11.82
CA SER A 475 -5.57 -3.92 -11.08
C SER A 475 -5.82 -4.43 -9.65
N ILE A 476 -6.74 -3.79 -8.93
CA ILE A 476 -7.13 -4.15 -7.55
C ILE A 476 -7.65 -5.59 -7.48
N PHE A 477 -8.59 -5.95 -8.35
CA PHE A 477 -9.22 -7.26 -8.33
C PHE A 477 -8.24 -8.37 -8.76
N TYR A 478 -7.30 -8.07 -9.65
CA TYR A 478 -6.23 -9.01 -9.96
C TYR A 478 -5.34 -9.27 -8.74
N ALA A 479 -4.89 -8.22 -8.06
CA ALA A 479 -4.12 -8.34 -6.83
C ALA A 479 -4.85 -9.20 -5.78
N ILE A 480 -6.14 -8.93 -5.54
CA ILE A 480 -6.98 -9.73 -4.62
C ILE A 480 -7.08 -11.19 -5.08
N SER A 481 -7.18 -11.45 -6.39
CA SER A 481 -7.31 -12.81 -6.93
C SER A 481 -6.09 -13.70 -6.63
N LEU A 482 -4.94 -13.10 -6.33
CA LEU A 482 -3.70 -13.79 -5.95
C LEU A 482 -3.69 -14.22 -4.47
N GLY A 483 -4.63 -13.73 -3.66
CA GLY A 483 -4.77 -14.09 -2.24
C GLY A 483 -3.61 -13.61 -1.37
N GLY A 484 -3.47 -14.22 -0.19
CA GLY A 484 -2.46 -13.88 0.81
C GLY A 484 -2.76 -12.56 1.51
N ASP A 485 -1.80 -11.65 1.48
CA ASP A 485 -1.89 -10.28 2.01
C ASP A 485 -2.60 -9.35 1.02
N SER A 486 -3.90 -9.62 0.85
CA SER A 486 -4.68 -9.13 -0.27
C SER A 486 -5.10 -7.67 -0.15
N ASP A 487 -5.39 -7.16 1.05
CA ASP A 487 -5.60 -5.72 1.31
C ASP A 487 -4.35 -4.91 1.01
N THR A 488 -3.20 -5.29 1.57
CA THR A 488 -1.94 -4.57 1.35
C THR A 488 -1.55 -4.56 -0.13
N THR A 489 -1.59 -5.73 -0.77
CA THR A 489 -1.20 -5.85 -2.19
C THR A 489 -2.17 -5.08 -3.09
N ALA A 490 -3.47 -5.14 -2.81
CA ALA A 490 -4.48 -4.41 -3.55
C ALA A 490 -4.43 -2.90 -3.31
N SER A 491 -4.12 -2.46 -2.09
CA SER A 491 -3.92 -1.06 -1.72
C SER A 491 -2.73 -0.48 -2.50
N MET A 492 -1.60 -1.18 -2.53
CA MET A 492 -0.44 -0.76 -3.32
C MET A 492 -0.72 -0.74 -4.83
N ALA A 493 -1.41 -1.75 -5.37
CA ALA A 493 -1.80 -1.80 -6.78
C ALA A 493 -2.79 -0.68 -7.14
N GLY A 494 -3.75 -0.42 -6.25
CA GLY A 494 -4.72 0.67 -6.33
C GLY A 494 -4.06 2.05 -6.30
N ALA A 495 -3.02 2.23 -5.50
CA ALA A 495 -2.23 3.46 -5.47
C ALA A 495 -1.52 3.72 -6.80
N ILE A 496 -0.83 2.72 -7.36
CA ILE A 496 -0.11 2.86 -8.64
C ILE A 496 -1.10 3.11 -9.79
N SER A 497 -2.13 2.27 -9.91
CA SER A 497 -3.13 2.36 -10.97
C SER A 497 -3.94 3.65 -10.88
N GLY A 498 -4.34 4.06 -9.67
CA GLY A 498 -5.03 5.31 -9.41
C GLY A 498 -4.19 6.54 -9.72
N ALA A 499 -2.88 6.49 -9.43
CA ALA A 499 -1.95 7.55 -9.83
C ALA A 499 -1.78 7.66 -11.36
N TYR A 500 -2.00 6.57 -12.09
CA TYR A 500 -1.91 6.54 -13.56
C TYR A 500 -3.22 6.99 -14.25
N TRP A 501 -4.37 6.40 -13.91
CA TRP A 501 -5.65 6.68 -14.58
C TRP A 501 -6.51 7.76 -13.92
N GLY A 502 -6.21 8.15 -12.68
CA GLY A 502 -6.96 9.16 -11.95
C GLY A 502 -8.27 8.68 -11.36
N TYR A 503 -8.87 9.53 -10.53
CA TYR A 503 -10.06 9.26 -9.73
C TYR A 503 -11.29 8.99 -10.59
N ASN A 504 -11.44 9.67 -11.72
CA ASN A 504 -12.56 9.48 -12.64
C ASN A 504 -12.63 8.06 -13.23
N SER A 505 -11.54 7.30 -13.17
CA SER A 505 -11.52 5.90 -13.59
C SER A 505 -12.12 4.94 -12.55
N ILE A 506 -12.41 5.40 -11.33
CA ILE A 506 -12.97 4.60 -10.23
C ILE A 506 -14.50 4.77 -10.19
N PRO A 507 -15.30 3.70 -10.36
CA PRO A 507 -16.75 3.79 -10.35
C PRO A 507 -17.31 4.30 -9.02
N GLN A 508 -18.26 5.24 -9.09
CA GLN A 508 -18.87 5.86 -7.91
C GLN A 508 -19.63 4.86 -7.04
N GLU A 509 -20.16 3.80 -7.65
CA GLU A 509 -20.84 2.70 -6.97
C GLU A 509 -19.91 2.00 -5.98
N ILE A 510 -18.62 1.83 -6.34
CA ILE A 510 -17.61 1.25 -5.45
C ILE A 510 -17.24 2.24 -4.34
N LEU A 511 -17.14 3.53 -4.65
CA LEU A 511 -16.78 4.53 -3.63
C LEU A 511 -17.82 4.64 -2.51
N ARG A 512 -19.10 4.43 -2.82
CA ARG A 512 -20.20 4.47 -1.84
C ARG A 512 -20.13 3.35 -0.81
N VAL A 513 -19.46 2.24 -1.13
CA VAL A 513 -19.34 1.10 -0.23
C VAL A 513 -18.02 1.09 0.54
N CYS A 514 -17.09 2.00 0.28
CA CYS A 514 -15.81 2.09 0.99
C CYS A 514 -15.86 3.13 2.11
N GLU A 515 -15.50 2.73 3.33
CA GLU A 515 -15.34 3.65 4.46
C GLU A 515 -14.32 4.74 4.12
N GLY A 516 -14.62 6.01 4.41
CA GLY A 516 -13.64 7.08 4.25
C GLY A 516 -13.32 7.46 2.80
N ALA A 517 -14.13 7.06 1.81
CA ALA A 517 -13.93 7.45 0.40
C ALA A 517 -13.87 8.98 0.20
N ASN A 518 -14.78 9.70 0.86
CA ASN A 518 -14.76 11.18 0.85
C ASN A 518 -13.54 11.73 1.60
N ASP A 519 -13.14 11.12 2.72
CA ASP A 519 -11.97 11.54 3.48
C ASP A 519 -10.68 11.39 2.65
N ALA A 520 -10.49 10.26 1.96
CA ALA A 520 -9.33 10.02 1.10
C ALA A 520 -9.28 11.01 -0.06
N LYS A 521 -10.43 11.31 -0.69
CA LYS A 521 -10.54 12.33 -1.74
C LYS A 521 -10.20 13.73 -1.19
N ASN A 522 -10.72 14.11 -0.03
CA ASN A 522 -10.46 15.40 0.59
C ASN A 522 -8.98 15.56 0.99
N LEU A 523 -8.37 14.51 1.54
CA LEU A 523 -6.93 14.49 1.84
C LEU A 523 -6.09 14.64 0.57
N ALA A 524 -6.51 14.04 -0.54
CA ALA A 524 -5.84 14.25 -1.83
C ALA A 524 -5.97 15.71 -2.30
N ASP A 525 -7.13 16.33 -2.11
CA ASP A 525 -7.34 17.75 -2.45
C ASP A 525 -6.49 18.68 -1.56
N GLU A 526 -6.39 18.40 -0.26
CA GLU A 526 -5.52 19.13 0.66
C GLU A 526 -4.05 19.00 0.26
N LEU A 527 -3.60 17.79 -0.07
CA LEU A 527 -2.25 17.53 -0.56
C LEU A 527 -1.96 18.26 -1.87
N PHE A 528 -2.90 18.20 -2.83
CA PHE A 528 -2.82 18.93 -4.09
C PHE A 528 -2.69 20.43 -3.87
N ASN A 529 -3.58 21.02 -3.05
CA ASN A 529 -3.56 22.45 -2.76
C ASN A 529 -2.25 22.86 -2.07
N HIS A 530 -1.70 22.01 -1.20
CA HIS A 530 -0.40 22.24 -0.57
C HIS A 530 0.74 22.28 -1.61
N CYS A 531 0.83 21.26 -2.46
CA CYS A 531 1.85 21.18 -3.51
C CYS A 531 1.72 22.33 -4.54
N HIS A 532 0.49 22.73 -4.86
CA HIS A 532 0.21 23.82 -5.80
C HIS A 532 0.54 25.20 -5.22
N ASN A 533 0.09 25.51 -4.01
CA ASN A 533 0.30 26.83 -3.38
C ASN A 533 1.77 27.11 -3.05
N ASN A 534 2.58 26.08 -2.78
CA ASN A 534 4.02 26.24 -2.59
C ASN A 534 4.79 26.42 -3.91
N SER A 535 4.17 26.17 -5.07
CA SER A 535 4.79 26.42 -6.38
C SER A 535 4.67 27.88 -6.83
N ASN A 536 3.68 28.62 -6.28
CA ASN A 536 3.36 30.01 -6.65
C ASN A 536 3.91 31.09 -5.69
N ASN A 537 4.42 30.69 -4.52
CA ASN A 537 5.05 31.58 -3.52
C ASN A 537 6.55 31.41 -3.46
#